data_AF-A0A959XQG7-F1
#
_entry.id   AF-A0A959XQG7-F1
#
_cell.length_a   1.000
_cell.length_b   1.000
_cell.length_c   1.000
_cell.angle_alpha   90.00
_cell.angle_beta   90.00
_cell.angle_gamma   90.00
#
_symmetry.space_group_name_H-M   'P 1'
#
loop_
_entity.id
_entity.type
_entity.pdbx_description
1 polymer ?
#
loop_
_entity_poly.entity_id
_entity_poly.type
_entity_poly.pdbx_seq_one_letter_code
_entity_poly.pdbx_strand_id
1 'polypeptide(L)'
;MISEARIERCRSHVRRWFAAHMPGHMTFHDLEHTLTVTRTAKDLGQALGSSAADLAVLEVAALFHDTGYAKVYEGHEEASARLARRFLERLGVSERDIARVCACILSTRYGAMPKNVLQQVLRDADSAKAGQADFIDRSAALKQELEVVRGKRITPAQWLSENIAYLEQHRFHTSVARARYARQKKLNMQVLLERSSTSKGRRAPLTHAPERFFDRDLSWLSFNDRVLQEAMDATVPLLERLKFLAIYSSNLDEFYRVRVASLRSLAGLKKVDRTALEVTPEKRVDRINRKALEQQERFGKLYREVLLPALAKEGIHFLHPQKLSRKQEQHVRQHFTRHVAPLLHTATVRAGNAPFIEDRKLYFACRLRSRKGSKPRIVLVNIPSDEVGRFLVLPSRKGRTDLIYLDDVMRLCLADLFTGSKLLDCHSIKLSRDAELHLDEEYAGNVKDKVRKSLRKRSMGVPARFLYDRSMPAATLRALRGLLGLSKQDLVAGGRYHNFSDLMKVPINGHRELRDPPLKPVPDPVTRDGAAVLKAARSRDLLWHFPYHDFGNVVRWLQHAARDRHVRHIAITLYRVAEGSEVCTALLDALRLGKRVTVFVEVQARFDERSNLYWGEALEKAGARVLYSYENLKVHCK
;
A
#
# COMPACT_ATOMS: atom_id res chain seq x y z
N MET A 1 -35.18 -20.94 20.71
CA MET A 1 -34.85 -20.15 19.50
C MET A 1 -33.61 -19.30 19.75
N ILE A 2 -32.59 -19.49 18.93
CA ILE A 2 -31.35 -18.73 18.94
C ILE A 2 -31.56 -17.47 18.09
N SER A 3 -31.71 -16.31 18.73
CA SER A 3 -31.85 -15.01 18.04
C SER A 3 -30.48 -14.42 17.68
N GLU A 4 -30.43 -13.50 16.72
CA GLU A 4 -29.17 -12.83 16.32
C GLU A 4 -28.47 -12.15 17.52
N ALA A 5 -29.22 -11.54 18.42
CA ALA A 5 -28.67 -10.94 19.65
C ALA A 5 -27.98 -11.99 20.56
N ARG A 6 -28.47 -13.23 20.59
CA ARG A 6 -27.84 -14.34 21.33
C ARG A 6 -26.60 -14.86 20.61
N ILE A 7 -26.61 -14.91 19.27
CA ILE A 7 -25.44 -15.26 18.46
C ILE A 7 -24.32 -14.25 18.69
N GLU A 8 -24.61 -12.95 18.73
CA GLU A 8 -23.60 -11.92 18.98
C GLU A 8 -22.94 -12.07 20.37
N ARG A 9 -23.72 -12.44 21.38
CA ARG A 9 -23.20 -12.79 22.72
C ARG A 9 -22.30 -14.03 22.67
N CYS A 10 -22.62 -15.02 21.83
CA CYS A 10 -21.77 -16.19 21.59
C CYS A 10 -20.45 -15.80 20.91
N ARG A 11 -20.48 -14.99 19.84
CA ARG A 11 -19.28 -14.47 19.15
C ARG A 11 -18.36 -13.73 20.13
N SER A 12 -18.93 -12.84 20.93
CA SER A 12 -18.20 -12.08 21.95
C SER A 12 -17.60 -12.98 23.04
N HIS A 13 -18.33 -14.01 23.49
CA HIS A 13 -17.84 -14.95 24.49
C HIS A 13 -16.68 -15.80 23.96
N VAL A 14 -16.82 -16.37 22.76
CA VAL A 14 -15.79 -17.20 22.13
C VAL A 14 -14.50 -16.40 21.90
N ARG A 15 -14.59 -15.17 21.39
CA ARG A 15 -13.41 -14.29 21.23
C ARG A 15 -12.65 -14.08 22.54
N ARG A 16 -13.37 -13.77 23.63
CA ARG A 16 -12.77 -13.62 24.96
C ARG A 16 -12.22 -14.93 25.50
N TRP A 17 -12.91 -16.06 25.23
CA TRP A 17 -12.48 -17.38 25.66
C TRP A 17 -11.14 -17.76 25.02
N PHE A 18 -11.02 -17.60 23.69
CA PHE A 18 -9.78 -17.84 22.97
C PHE A 18 -8.63 -16.95 23.47
N ALA A 19 -8.88 -15.65 23.62
CA ALA A 19 -7.86 -14.72 24.10
C ALA A 19 -7.35 -15.04 25.52
N ALA A 20 -8.21 -15.55 26.40
CA ALA A 20 -7.86 -15.76 27.80
C ALA A 20 -7.37 -17.19 28.12
N HIS A 21 -7.75 -18.20 27.34
CA HIS A 21 -7.54 -19.61 27.73
C HIS A 21 -6.82 -20.46 26.68
N MET A 22 -6.66 -20.02 25.44
CA MET A 22 -6.01 -20.86 24.44
C MET A 22 -4.49 -20.91 24.64
N PRO A 23 -3.89 -22.11 24.68
CA PRO A 23 -2.44 -22.24 24.76
C PRO A 23 -1.76 -21.61 23.54
N GLY A 24 -0.66 -20.89 23.76
CA GLY A 24 0.08 -20.20 22.68
C GLY A 24 0.72 -21.12 21.62
N HIS A 25 0.68 -22.44 21.82
CA HIS A 25 1.15 -23.44 20.84
C HIS A 25 0.04 -23.95 19.90
N MET A 26 -1.21 -23.56 20.12
CA MET A 26 -2.34 -23.85 19.23
C MET A 26 -2.24 -22.96 18.00
N THR A 27 -1.53 -23.45 16.98
CA THR A 27 -1.22 -22.71 15.75
C THR A 27 -2.15 -23.06 14.60
N PHE A 28 -2.90 -24.17 14.72
CA PHE A 28 -3.92 -24.54 13.74
C PHE A 28 -5.33 -24.34 14.30
N HIS A 29 -5.60 -24.83 15.52
CA HIS A 29 -6.91 -24.67 16.16
C HIS A 29 -6.99 -23.32 16.91
N ASP A 30 -6.95 -22.21 16.18
CA ASP A 30 -6.99 -20.86 16.74
C ASP A 30 -8.35 -20.15 16.48
N LEU A 31 -8.43 -18.88 16.90
CA LEU A 31 -9.64 -18.08 16.73
C LEU A 31 -9.95 -17.83 15.24
N GLU A 32 -8.93 -17.65 14.41
CA GLU A 32 -9.11 -17.41 12.98
C GLU A 32 -9.66 -18.65 12.27
N HIS A 33 -9.14 -19.82 12.61
CA HIS A 33 -9.67 -21.11 12.17
C HIS A 33 -11.14 -21.24 12.55
N THR A 34 -11.48 -21.02 13.82
CA THR A 34 -12.86 -21.11 14.32
C THR A 34 -13.83 -20.18 13.58
N LEU A 35 -13.42 -18.93 13.34
CA LEU A 35 -14.22 -17.97 12.57
C LEU A 35 -14.36 -18.36 11.10
N THR A 36 -13.35 -19.00 10.53
CA THR A 36 -13.38 -19.51 9.15
C THR A 36 -14.33 -20.70 9.01
N VAL A 37 -14.29 -21.65 9.95
CA VAL A 37 -15.27 -22.75 10.02
C VAL A 37 -16.69 -22.19 10.18
N THR A 38 -16.87 -21.17 11.02
CA THR A 38 -18.17 -20.50 11.22
C THR A 38 -18.74 -19.92 9.92
N ARG A 39 -17.94 -19.16 9.17
CA ARG A 39 -18.35 -18.63 7.85
C ARG A 39 -18.67 -19.76 6.88
N THR A 40 -17.80 -20.76 6.81
CA THR A 40 -17.96 -21.89 5.88
C THR A 40 -19.21 -22.71 6.18
N ALA A 41 -19.52 -22.98 7.46
CA ALA A 41 -20.71 -23.70 7.88
C ALA A 41 -21.99 -22.94 7.51
N LYS A 42 -21.98 -21.60 7.67
CA LYS A 42 -23.10 -20.74 7.26
C LYS A 42 -23.30 -20.75 5.74
N ASP A 43 -22.23 -20.60 4.97
CA ASP A 43 -22.28 -20.63 3.50
C ASP A 43 -22.80 -21.99 2.98
N LEU A 44 -22.26 -23.09 3.48
CA LEU A 44 -22.69 -24.45 3.10
C LEU A 44 -24.14 -24.69 3.50
N GLY A 45 -24.55 -24.27 4.70
CA GLY A 45 -25.92 -24.37 5.18
C GLY A 45 -26.91 -23.58 4.30
N GLN A 46 -26.53 -22.36 3.90
CA GLN A 46 -27.34 -21.51 3.02
C GLN A 46 -27.50 -22.11 1.62
N ALA A 47 -26.40 -22.62 1.05
CA ALA A 47 -26.41 -23.27 -0.26
C ALA A 47 -27.26 -24.56 -0.30
N LEU A 48 -27.46 -25.21 0.85
CA LEU A 48 -28.36 -26.36 1.00
C LEU A 48 -29.81 -25.99 1.30
N GLY A 49 -30.14 -24.69 1.41
CA GLY A 49 -31.49 -24.22 1.73
C GLY A 49 -31.89 -24.43 3.20
N SER A 50 -30.93 -24.47 4.13
CA SER A 50 -31.21 -24.58 5.56
C SER A 50 -32.08 -23.42 6.06
N SER A 51 -33.00 -23.69 6.99
CA SER A 51 -33.84 -22.65 7.58
C SER A 51 -33.03 -21.66 8.43
N ALA A 52 -33.60 -20.48 8.72
CA ALA A 52 -32.93 -19.49 9.57
C ALA A 52 -32.62 -20.03 10.99
N ALA A 53 -33.49 -20.89 11.53
CA ALA A 53 -33.27 -21.55 12.82
C ALA A 53 -32.11 -22.56 12.76
N ASP A 54 -31.97 -23.27 11.64
CA ASP A 54 -30.89 -24.24 11.43
C ASP A 54 -29.53 -23.55 11.23
N LEU A 55 -29.52 -22.45 10.48
CA LEU A 55 -28.32 -21.61 10.31
C LEU A 55 -27.84 -21.03 11.64
N ALA A 56 -28.77 -20.63 12.53
CA ALA A 56 -28.42 -20.16 13.86
C ALA A 56 -27.80 -21.27 14.73
N VAL A 57 -28.29 -22.51 14.63
CA VAL A 57 -27.70 -23.68 15.30
C VAL A 57 -26.29 -23.97 14.74
N LEU A 58 -26.12 -23.95 13.42
CA LEU A 58 -24.83 -24.18 12.76
C LEU A 58 -23.80 -23.13 13.15
N GLU A 59 -24.19 -21.85 13.15
CA GLU A 59 -23.29 -20.75 13.48
C GLU A 59 -22.82 -20.84 14.94
N VAL A 60 -23.74 -21.13 15.87
CA VAL A 60 -23.35 -21.31 17.28
C VAL A 60 -22.51 -22.57 17.47
N ALA A 61 -22.82 -23.69 16.82
CA ALA A 61 -22.01 -24.90 16.92
C ALA A 61 -20.59 -24.69 16.39
N ALA A 62 -20.44 -24.03 15.24
CA ALA A 62 -19.15 -23.68 14.67
C ALA A 62 -18.36 -22.69 15.52
N LEU A 63 -19.00 -21.74 16.19
CA LEU A 63 -18.30 -20.84 17.10
C LEU A 63 -17.67 -21.57 18.30
N PHE A 64 -18.29 -22.66 18.76
CA PHE A 64 -17.84 -23.36 19.96
C PHE A 64 -17.00 -24.61 19.69
N HIS A 65 -16.96 -25.17 18.47
CA HIS A 65 -16.42 -26.52 18.23
C HIS A 65 -14.98 -26.75 18.74
N ASP A 66 -14.10 -25.74 18.64
CA ASP A 66 -12.70 -25.84 19.07
C ASP A 66 -12.40 -25.23 20.45
N THR A 67 -13.41 -24.67 21.13
CA THR A 67 -13.20 -24.01 22.43
C THR A 67 -12.66 -24.94 23.52
N GLY A 68 -12.83 -26.26 23.37
CA GLY A 68 -12.36 -27.31 24.25
C GLY A 68 -10.85 -27.52 24.24
N TYR A 69 -10.14 -27.12 23.18
CA TYR A 69 -8.67 -27.18 23.09
C TYR A 69 -7.99 -26.36 24.18
N ALA A 70 -8.69 -25.38 24.76
CA ALA A 70 -8.26 -24.64 25.94
C ALA A 70 -8.10 -25.50 27.21
N LYS A 71 -8.63 -26.74 27.21
CA LYS A 71 -8.63 -27.62 28.38
C LYS A 71 -8.00 -28.97 28.12
N VAL A 72 -8.30 -29.57 26.98
CA VAL A 72 -7.85 -30.92 26.65
C VAL A 72 -7.74 -31.05 25.13
N TYR A 73 -6.73 -31.78 24.65
CA TYR A 73 -6.55 -32.03 23.23
C TYR A 73 -7.43 -33.19 22.74
N GLU A 74 -7.32 -34.35 23.40
CA GLU A 74 -8.17 -35.51 23.16
C GLU A 74 -9.51 -35.36 23.90
N GLY A 75 -10.63 -35.46 23.17
CA GLY A 75 -11.96 -35.19 23.74
C GLY A 75 -12.27 -33.70 23.91
N HIS A 76 -11.62 -32.85 23.10
CA HIS A 76 -11.92 -31.41 23.07
C HIS A 76 -13.38 -31.16 22.67
N GLU A 77 -13.98 -32.01 21.84
CA GLU A 77 -15.36 -31.87 21.38
C GLU A 77 -16.36 -31.96 22.56
N GLU A 78 -16.14 -32.86 23.52
CA GLU A 78 -16.93 -32.92 24.76
C GLU A 78 -16.71 -31.68 25.63
N ALA A 79 -15.47 -31.18 25.71
CA ALA A 79 -15.17 -29.97 26.46
C ALA A 79 -15.85 -28.74 25.83
N SER A 80 -15.83 -28.63 24.50
CA SER A 80 -16.52 -27.63 23.69
C SER A 80 -18.04 -27.71 23.89
N ALA A 81 -18.63 -28.91 23.78
CA ALA A 81 -20.06 -29.12 23.96
C ALA A 81 -20.52 -28.75 25.38
N ARG A 82 -19.75 -29.08 26.42
CA ARG A 82 -20.02 -28.68 27.82
C ARG A 82 -19.90 -27.17 28.02
N LEU A 83 -18.97 -26.50 27.33
CA LEU A 83 -18.86 -25.04 27.40
C LEU A 83 -20.05 -24.37 26.71
N ALA A 84 -20.38 -24.80 25.50
CA ALA A 84 -21.51 -24.31 24.73
C ALA A 84 -22.82 -24.46 25.51
N ARG A 85 -23.08 -25.66 26.06
CA ARG A 85 -24.27 -25.94 26.90
C ARG A 85 -24.40 -24.94 28.05
N ARG A 86 -23.40 -24.85 28.92
CA ARG A 86 -23.43 -23.94 30.08
C ARG A 86 -23.55 -22.46 29.70
N PHE A 87 -23.02 -22.07 28.55
CA PHE A 87 -23.17 -20.69 28.08
C PHE A 87 -24.59 -20.44 27.55
N LEU A 88 -25.14 -21.35 26.75
CA LEU A 88 -26.46 -21.23 26.15
C LEU A 88 -27.61 -21.36 27.17
N GLU A 89 -27.45 -22.20 28.20
CA GLU A 89 -28.36 -22.28 29.36
C GLU A 89 -28.49 -20.90 30.03
N ARG A 90 -27.36 -20.22 30.29
CA ARG A 90 -27.34 -18.86 30.85
C ARG A 90 -27.94 -17.79 29.93
N LEU A 91 -28.02 -18.06 28.62
CA LEU A 91 -28.68 -17.17 27.66
C LEU A 91 -30.19 -17.44 27.52
N GLY A 92 -30.72 -18.44 28.23
CA GLY A 92 -32.12 -18.86 28.14
C GLY A 92 -32.47 -19.47 26.78
N VAL A 93 -31.53 -20.17 26.14
CA VAL A 93 -31.79 -20.94 24.91
C VAL A 93 -32.52 -22.23 25.29
N SER A 94 -33.49 -22.65 24.47
CA SER A 94 -34.28 -23.86 24.72
C SER A 94 -33.44 -25.13 24.65
N GLU A 95 -33.69 -26.11 25.53
CA GLU A 95 -32.95 -27.39 25.56
C GLU A 95 -32.90 -28.11 24.21
N ARG A 96 -33.98 -28.04 23.43
CA ARG A 96 -34.00 -28.58 22.06
C ARG A 96 -32.89 -28.00 21.18
N ASP A 97 -32.67 -26.69 21.23
CA ASP A 97 -31.65 -26.02 20.41
C ASP A 97 -30.24 -26.26 20.99
N ILE A 98 -30.10 -26.30 22.31
CA ILE A 98 -28.83 -26.63 22.98
C ILE A 98 -28.39 -28.05 22.62
N ALA A 99 -29.29 -29.03 22.70
CA ALA A 99 -29.02 -30.41 22.31
C ALA A 99 -28.56 -30.52 20.84
N ARG A 100 -29.17 -29.74 19.94
CA ARG A 100 -28.79 -29.70 18.52
C ARG A 100 -27.40 -29.09 18.30
N VAL A 101 -27.07 -28.00 19.01
CA VAL A 101 -25.73 -27.39 18.99
C VAL A 101 -24.69 -28.39 19.47
N CYS A 102 -24.91 -29.01 20.64
CA CYS A 102 -23.99 -30.00 21.19
C CYS A 102 -23.82 -31.21 20.25
N ALA A 103 -24.90 -31.70 19.64
CA ALA A 103 -24.84 -32.81 18.69
C ALA A 103 -24.06 -32.45 17.42
N CYS A 104 -24.08 -31.18 16.98
CA CYS A 104 -23.24 -30.73 15.87
C CYS A 104 -21.77 -30.68 16.28
N ILE A 105 -21.44 -30.08 17.43
CA ILE A 105 -20.06 -30.03 17.95
C ILE A 105 -19.48 -31.45 18.06
N LEU A 106 -20.22 -32.38 18.66
CA LEU A 106 -19.73 -33.77 18.83
C LEU A 106 -19.52 -34.51 17.49
N SER A 107 -20.09 -34.02 16.39
CA SER A 107 -19.90 -34.61 15.06
C SER A 107 -18.59 -34.20 14.37
N THR A 108 -17.85 -33.21 14.90
CA THR A 108 -16.52 -32.84 14.38
C THR A 108 -15.42 -33.82 14.82
N ARG A 109 -15.74 -34.79 15.69
CA ARG A 109 -14.78 -35.82 16.09
C ARG A 109 -14.28 -36.64 14.91
N TYR A 110 -12.97 -36.83 14.83
CA TYR A 110 -12.34 -37.73 13.85
C TYR A 110 -13.00 -39.12 13.86
N GLY A 111 -13.44 -39.60 12.70
CA GLY A 111 -14.14 -40.88 12.55
C GLY A 111 -15.64 -40.89 12.89
N ALA A 112 -16.23 -39.81 13.42
CA ALA A 112 -17.67 -39.73 13.65
C ALA A 112 -18.46 -39.69 12.33
N MET A 113 -19.55 -40.45 12.25
CA MET A 113 -20.49 -40.42 11.12
C MET A 113 -21.62 -39.40 11.41
N PRO A 114 -21.73 -38.31 10.63
CA PRO A 114 -22.77 -37.30 10.84
C PRO A 114 -24.16 -37.87 10.51
N LYS A 115 -25.10 -37.74 11.45
CA LYS A 115 -26.44 -38.38 11.40
C LYS A 115 -27.49 -37.57 10.65
N ASN A 116 -27.26 -36.27 10.46
CA ASN A 116 -28.21 -35.37 9.79
C ASN A 116 -27.47 -34.25 9.05
N VAL A 117 -28.22 -33.46 8.26
CA VAL A 117 -27.67 -32.41 7.40
C VAL A 117 -26.85 -31.38 8.18
N LEU A 118 -27.25 -30.98 9.39
CA LEU A 118 -26.50 -29.97 10.15
C LEU A 118 -25.15 -30.50 10.64
N GLN A 119 -25.11 -31.76 11.06
CA GLN A 119 -23.85 -32.44 11.40
C GLN A 119 -22.97 -32.59 10.16
N GLN A 120 -23.54 -32.95 9.01
CA GLN A 120 -22.79 -33.06 7.75
C GLN A 120 -22.20 -31.72 7.33
N VAL A 121 -22.96 -30.63 7.46
CA VAL A 121 -22.51 -29.27 7.13
C VAL A 121 -21.37 -28.81 8.03
N LEU A 122 -21.52 -28.96 9.36
CA LEU A 122 -20.45 -28.56 10.27
C LEU A 122 -19.20 -29.40 10.06
N ARG A 123 -19.38 -30.70 9.80
CA ARG A 123 -18.27 -31.61 9.50
C ARG A 123 -17.51 -31.20 8.25
N ASP A 124 -18.23 -30.91 7.16
CA ASP A 124 -17.62 -30.44 5.91
C ASP A 124 -16.95 -29.06 6.05
N ALA A 125 -17.48 -28.19 6.91
CA ALA A 125 -16.92 -26.87 7.16
C ALA A 125 -15.60 -26.94 7.95
N ASP A 126 -15.57 -27.76 9.00
CA ASP A 126 -14.39 -28.04 9.83
C ASP A 126 -13.26 -28.68 9.00
N SER A 127 -13.62 -29.65 8.15
CA SER A 127 -12.66 -30.35 7.30
C SER A 127 -12.42 -29.71 5.93
N ALA A 128 -12.96 -28.51 5.67
CA ALA A 128 -12.89 -27.83 4.37
C ALA A 128 -11.45 -27.66 3.86
N LYS A 129 -10.47 -27.56 4.76
CA LYS A 129 -9.03 -27.49 4.42
C LYS A 129 -8.58 -28.56 3.43
N ALA A 130 -9.18 -29.75 3.49
CA ALA A 130 -8.84 -30.87 2.60
C ALA A 130 -8.97 -30.51 1.11
N GLY A 131 -9.89 -29.61 0.76
CA GLY A 131 -10.10 -29.13 -0.60
C GLY A 131 -9.81 -27.65 -0.80
N GLN A 132 -8.92 -27.05 0.00
CA GLN A 132 -8.41 -25.70 -0.22
C GLN A 132 -6.98 -25.76 -0.80
N ALA A 133 -6.58 -24.75 -1.57
CA ALA A 133 -5.27 -24.73 -2.23
C ALA A 133 -4.10 -24.58 -1.25
N ASP A 134 -4.35 -24.01 -0.08
CA ASP A 134 -3.41 -23.82 1.03
C ASP A 134 -3.35 -25.03 1.99
N PHE A 135 -3.87 -26.20 1.58
CA PHE A 135 -3.90 -27.42 2.43
C PHE A 135 -2.54 -27.75 3.04
N ILE A 136 -1.45 -27.62 2.28
CA ILE A 136 -0.09 -27.94 2.73
C ILE A 136 0.37 -26.98 3.82
N ASP A 137 0.04 -25.70 3.70
CA ASP A 137 0.43 -24.66 4.66
C ASP A 137 -0.38 -24.81 5.96
N ARG A 138 -1.69 -25.02 5.85
CA ARG A 138 -2.57 -25.34 6.99
C ARG A 138 -2.16 -26.63 7.70
N SER A 139 -1.74 -27.62 6.92
CA SER A 139 -1.18 -28.86 7.46
C SER A 139 0.14 -28.63 8.19
N ALA A 140 1.01 -27.75 7.69
CA ALA A 140 2.24 -27.40 8.39
C ALA A 140 1.99 -26.73 9.75
N ALA A 141 0.95 -25.90 9.89
CA ALA A 141 0.53 -25.37 11.19
C ALA A 141 0.06 -26.49 12.14
N LEU A 142 -0.79 -27.40 11.65
CA LEU A 142 -1.24 -28.56 12.44
C LEU A 142 -0.06 -29.44 12.89
N LYS A 143 0.97 -29.57 12.06
CA LYS A 143 2.19 -30.29 12.42
C LYS A 143 2.87 -29.69 13.65
N GLN A 144 3.05 -28.37 13.67
CA GLN A 144 3.74 -27.66 14.76
C GLN A 144 2.98 -27.85 16.07
N GLU A 145 1.66 -27.73 16.01
CA GLU A 145 0.78 -27.99 17.16
C GLU A 145 0.92 -29.43 17.66
N LEU A 146 0.84 -30.42 16.76
CA LEU A 146 0.97 -31.84 17.11
C LEU A 146 2.35 -32.21 17.66
N GLU A 147 3.43 -31.60 17.19
CA GLU A 147 4.77 -31.83 17.72
C GLU A 147 4.89 -31.38 19.19
N VAL A 148 4.22 -30.30 19.55
CA VAL A 148 4.16 -29.80 20.94
C VAL A 148 3.25 -30.69 21.78
N VAL A 149 2.06 -31.02 21.28
CA VAL A 149 1.05 -31.82 22.00
C VAL A 149 1.53 -33.26 22.23
N ARG A 150 2.14 -33.90 21.24
CA ARG A 150 2.66 -35.27 21.33
C ARG A 150 4.05 -35.35 21.96
N GLY A 151 4.70 -34.21 22.22
CA GLY A 151 6.06 -34.14 22.75
C GLY A 151 7.12 -34.81 21.85
N LYS A 152 6.83 -34.99 20.55
CA LYS A 152 7.68 -35.74 19.62
C LYS A 152 7.73 -35.04 18.26
N ARG A 153 8.94 -34.87 17.73
CA ARG A 153 9.13 -34.36 16.36
C ARG A 153 8.58 -35.33 15.33
N ILE A 154 7.87 -34.81 14.35
CA ILE A 154 7.32 -35.58 13.24
C ILE A 154 8.24 -35.36 12.03
N THR A 155 8.83 -36.44 11.51
CA THR A 155 9.72 -36.32 10.36
C THR A 155 8.94 -35.90 9.10
N PRO A 156 9.59 -35.26 8.10
CA PRO A 156 8.93 -34.92 6.85
C PRO A 156 8.27 -36.12 6.14
N ALA A 157 8.91 -37.29 6.19
CA ALA A 157 8.37 -38.52 5.59
C ALA A 157 7.12 -39.02 6.34
N GLN A 158 7.16 -39.05 7.67
CA GLN A 158 5.99 -39.41 8.49
C GLN A 158 4.82 -38.44 8.26
N TRP A 159 5.10 -37.12 8.23
CA TRP A 159 4.07 -36.12 8.01
C TRP A 159 3.46 -36.22 6.61
N LEU A 160 4.27 -36.50 5.60
CA LEU A 160 3.79 -36.73 4.24
C LEU A 160 2.84 -37.93 4.17
N SER A 161 3.22 -39.05 4.78
CA SER A 161 2.37 -40.25 4.87
C SER A 161 1.07 -39.98 5.63
N GLU A 162 1.11 -39.26 6.75
CA GLU A 162 -0.09 -38.88 7.53
C GLU A 162 -1.06 -38.01 6.71
N ASN A 163 -0.55 -37.06 5.91
CA ASN A 163 -1.38 -36.21 5.05
C ASN A 163 -2.02 -36.97 3.88
N ILE A 164 -1.28 -37.88 3.26
CA ILE A 164 -1.81 -38.77 2.22
C ILE A 164 -2.93 -39.61 2.81
N ALA A 165 -2.68 -40.30 3.92
CA ALA A 165 -3.68 -41.12 4.62
C ALA A 165 -4.93 -40.31 5.00
N TYR A 166 -4.76 -39.09 5.53
CA TYR A 166 -5.86 -38.19 5.83
C TYR A 166 -6.71 -37.87 4.59
N LEU A 167 -6.09 -37.42 3.49
CA LEU A 167 -6.83 -37.10 2.27
C LEU A 167 -7.46 -38.35 1.63
N GLU A 168 -6.86 -39.53 1.75
CA GLU A 168 -7.40 -40.80 1.25
C GLU A 168 -8.66 -41.23 2.01
N GLN A 169 -8.66 -41.06 3.33
CA GLN A 169 -9.77 -41.46 4.21
C GLN A 169 -10.88 -40.40 4.24
N HIS A 170 -10.54 -39.12 4.11
CA HIS A 170 -11.49 -38.01 4.20
C HIS A 170 -12.59 -38.06 3.12
N ARG A 171 -13.85 -37.76 3.48
CA ARG A 171 -14.97 -37.65 2.52
C ARG A 171 -15.78 -36.39 2.85
N PHE A 172 -16.19 -35.66 1.82
CA PHE A 172 -17.20 -34.60 1.98
C PHE A 172 -18.59 -35.23 1.95
N HIS A 173 -19.44 -34.84 2.90
CA HIS A 173 -20.74 -35.47 3.16
C HIS A 173 -21.87 -34.84 2.35
N THR A 174 -21.87 -33.52 2.20
CA THR A 174 -22.91 -32.78 1.48
C THR A 174 -22.64 -32.69 -0.03
N SER A 175 -23.69 -32.58 -0.84
CA SER A 175 -23.56 -32.37 -2.30
C SER A 175 -22.82 -31.07 -2.63
N VAL A 176 -23.09 -30.00 -1.88
CA VAL A 176 -22.46 -28.69 -2.06
C VAL A 176 -20.97 -28.74 -1.75
N ALA A 177 -20.56 -29.35 -0.63
CA ALA A 177 -19.14 -29.46 -0.28
C ALA A 177 -18.37 -30.33 -1.30
N ARG A 178 -18.98 -31.43 -1.78
CA ARG A 178 -18.39 -32.24 -2.86
C ARG A 178 -18.17 -31.41 -4.13
N ALA A 179 -19.18 -30.66 -4.57
CA ALA A 179 -19.06 -29.80 -5.75
C ALA A 179 -17.97 -28.73 -5.58
N ARG A 180 -17.87 -28.13 -4.39
CA ARG A 180 -16.95 -27.02 -4.11
C ARG A 180 -15.50 -27.46 -3.91
N TYR A 181 -15.26 -28.60 -3.25
CA TYR A 181 -13.94 -28.93 -2.70
C TYR A 181 -13.30 -30.21 -3.28
N ALA A 182 -14.06 -31.11 -3.92
CA ALA A 182 -13.53 -32.40 -4.35
C ALA A 182 -12.41 -32.28 -5.41
N ARG A 183 -12.54 -31.34 -6.36
CA ARG A 183 -11.53 -31.11 -7.41
C ARG A 183 -10.19 -30.71 -6.81
N GLN A 184 -10.18 -29.70 -5.94
CA GLN A 184 -8.95 -29.22 -5.31
C GLN A 184 -8.36 -30.25 -4.36
N LYS A 185 -9.19 -31.02 -3.64
CA LYS A 185 -8.72 -32.15 -2.83
C LYS A 185 -7.93 -33.17 -3.66
N LYS A 186 -8.39 -33.47 -4.87
CA LYS A 186 -7.69 -34.37 -5.80
C LYS A 186 -6.32 -33.80 -6.24
N LEU A 187 -6.24 -32.49 -6.48
CA LEU A 187 -4.98 -31.81 -6.80
C LEU A 187 -4.01 -31.86 -5.60
N ASN A 188 -4.50 -31.57 -4.39
CA ASN A 188 -3.70 -31.66 -3.17
C ASN A 188 -3.12 -33.06 -2.97
N MET A 189 -3.92 -34.10 -3.23
CA MET A 189 -3.47 -35.49 -3.18
C MET A 189 -2.35 -35.78 -4.18
N GLN A 190 -2.50 -35.36 -5.44
CA GLN A 190 -1.49 -35.56 -6.48
C GLN A 190 -0.15 -34.93 -6.10
N VAL A 191 -0.18 -33.70 -5.59
CA VAL A 191 1.03 -32.98 -5.13
C VAL A 191 1.76 -33.76 -4.01
N LEU A 192 1.03 -34.39 -3.09
CA LEU A 192 1.65 -35.17 -2.02
C LEU A 192 2.21 -36.51 -2.52
N LEU A 193 1.51 -37.19 -3.44
CA LEU A 193 1.99 -38.43 -4.04
C LEU A 193 3.28 -38.20 -4.86
N GLU A 194 3.37 -37.10 -5.61
CA GLU A 194 4.58 -36.67 -6.32
C GLU A 194 5.76 -36.36 -5.38
N ARG A 195 5.47 -35.77 -4.21
CA ARG A 195 6.49 -35.54 -3.16
C ARG A 195 6.96 -36.84 -2.51
N SER A 196 6.13 -37.89 -2.51
CA SER A 196 6.47 -39.20 -1.94
C SER A 196 7.36 -40.01 -2.90
N SER A 197 7.09 -39.95 -4.21
CA SER A 197 7.87 -40.65 -5.22
C SER A 197 9.29 -40.07 -5.42
N THR A 198 9.49 -38.79 -5.12
CA THR A 198 10.78 -38.09 -5.24
C THR A 198 11.74 -38.32 -4.06
N SER A 199 11.33 -39.02 -2.99
CA SER A 199 12.14 -39.21 -1.78
C SER A 199 13.23 -40.30 -1.89
N LYS A 200 13.29 -41.07 -2.99
CA LYS A 200 14.29 -42.15 -3.19
C LYS A 200 15.47 -41.79 -4.11
N GLY A 201 15.57 -40.56 -4.61
CA GLY A 201 16.65 -40.14 -5.50
C GLY A 201 17.34 -38.86 -5.03
N ARG A 202 18.66 -38.90 -4.92
CA ARG A 202 19.57 -37.75 -4.76
C ARG A 202 19.09 -36.57 -5.63
N ARG A 203 18.82 -35.42 -5.01
CA ARG A 203 18.39 -34.19 -5.69
C ARG A 203 19.44 -33.77 -6.74
N ALA A 204 19.14 -33.99 -8.02
CA ALA A 204 19.62 -33.08 -9.05
C ALA A 204 18.98 -31.70 -8.78
N PRO A 205 19.70 -30.59 -9.00
CA PRO A 205 19.10 -29.27 -8.89
C PRO A 205 17.87 -29.23 -9.79
N LEU A 206 16.74 -28.78 -9.26
CA LEU A 206 15.53 -28.52 -10.05
C LEU A 206 15.94 -27.59 -11.17
N THR A 207 16.05 -28.12 -12.38
CA THR A 207 16.13 -27.30 -13.58
C THR A 207 14.84 -26.49 -13.58
N HIS A 208 14.99 -25.18 -13.39
CA HIS A 208 13.88 -24.25 -13.44
C HIS A 208 13.08 -24.54 -14.71
N ALA A 209 11.81 -24.92 -14.56
CA ALA A 209 10.87 -24.71 -15.65
C ALA A 209 11.01 -23.24 -16.07
N PRO A 210 11.08 -22.91 -17.37
CA PRO A 210 11.27 -21.52 -17.80
C PRO A 210 10.26 -20.64 -17.06
N GLU A 211 10.73 -19.57 -16.41
CA GLU A 211 9.90 -18.66 -15.61
C GLU A 211 8.70 -18.24 -16.49
N ARG A 212 7.52 -18.83 -16.25
CA ARG A 212 6.33 -18.59 -17.08
C ARG A 212 5.77 -17.19 -16.90
N PHE A 213 6.23 -16.47 -15.87
CA PHE A 213 5.77 -15.13 -15.50
C PHE A 213 6.97 -14.27 -15.09
N PHE A 214 6.92 -12.99 -15.47
CA PHE A 214 7.91 -12.01 -15.01
C PHE A 214 7.70 -11.64 -13.54
N ASP A 215 8.79 -11.38 -12.82
CA ASP A 215 8.71 -10.72 -11.52
C ASP A 215 8.04 -9.35 -11.69
N ARG A 216 6.93 -9.13 -10.98
CA ARG A 216 6.11 -7.92 -11.05
C ARG A 216 6.92 -6.65 -10.80
N ASP A 217 7.85 -6.68 -9.84
CA ASP A 217 8.59 -5.51 -9.39
C ASP A 217 9.68 -5.15 -10.39
N LEU A 218 10.33 -6.17 -10.98
CA LEU A 218 11.25 -5.96 -12.09
C LEU A 218 10.52 -5.57 -13.39
N SER A 219 9.32 -6.09 -13.63
CA SER A 219 8.46 -5.66 -14.73
C SER A 219 8.06 -4.19 -14.59
N TRP A 220 7.73 -3.74 -13.38
CA TRP A 220 7.47 -2.32 -13.10
C TRP A 220 8.72 -1.45 -13.36
N LEU A 221 9.91 -1.90 -12.94
CA LEU A 221 11.15 -1.18 -13.27
C LEU A 221 11.41 -1.13 -14.77
N SER A 222 11.03 -2.17 -15.53
CA SER A 222 11.09 -2.17 -16.99
C SER A 222 10.13 -1.14 -17.61
N PHE A 223 8.90 -1.03 -17.08
CA PHE A 223 7.97 0.03 -17.44
C PHE A 223 8.58 1.42 -17.17
N ASN A 224 9.18 1.64 -16.00
CA ASN A 224 9.80 2.94 -15.74
C ASN A 224 11.04 3.16 -16.63
N ASP A 225 11.74 2.11 -17.06
CA ASP A 225 12.81 2.22 -18.07
C ASP A 225 12.26 2.67 -19.43
N ARG A 226 11.02 2.30 -19.80
CA ARG A 226 10.36 2.84 -20.99
C ARG A 226 10.11 4.34 -20.88
N VAL A 227 9.75 4.85 -19.70
CA VAL A 227 9.65 6.29 -19.45
C VAL A 227 11.01 6.98 -19.61
N LEU A 228 12.09 6.34 -19.17
CA LEU A 228 13.45 6.85 -19.40
C LEU A 228 13.82 6.85 -20.88
N GLN A 229 13.35 5.86 -21.66
CA GLN A 229 13.59 5.81 -23.10
C GLN A 229 12.96 6.98 -23.85
N GLU A 230 11.79 7.48 -23.44
CA GLU A 230 11.21 8.72 -24.00
C GLU A 230 12.12 9.95 -23.77
N ALA A 231 12.84 10.00 -22.64
CA ALA A 231 13.84 11.04 -22.41
C ALA A 231 15.14 10.83 -23.23
N MET A 232 15.43 9.59 -23.63
CA MET A 232 16.58 9.23 -24.47
C MET A 232 16.32 9.50 -25.96
N ASP A 233 15.07 9.37 -26.40
CA ASP A 233 14.66 9.55 -27.78
C ASP A 233 14.96 10.98 -28.28
N ALA A 234 15.64 11.07 -29.42
CA ALA A 234 16.00 12.35 -30.03
C ALA A 234 14.84 12.99 -30.82
N THR A 235 13.80 12.21 -31.13
CA THR A 235 12.59 12.70 -31.83
C THR A 235 11.62 13.43 -30.89
N VAL A 236 11.73 13.17 -29.58
CA VAL A 236 10.96 13.88 -28.56
C VAL A 236 11.53 15.28 -28.33
N PRO A 237 10.71 16.35 -28.28
CA PRO A 237 11.20 17.70 -28.07
C PRO A 237 12.00 17.86 -26.77
N LEU A 238 13.01 18.72 -26.78
CA LEU A 238 14.03 18.77 -25.73
C LEU A 238 13.47 19.03 -24.32
N LEU A 239 12.46 19.91 -24.18
CA LEU A 239 11.84 20.18 -22.87
C LEU A 239 10.86 19.08 -22.46
N GLU A 240 10.30 18.31 -23.41
CA GLU A 240 9.51 17.11 -23.11
C GLU A 240 10.41 15.99 -22.57
N ARG A 241 11.62 15.84 -23.11
CA ARG A 241 12.63 14.91 -22.57
C ARG A 241 12.98 15.21 -21.11
N LEU A 242 13.07 16.49 -20.72
CA LEU A 242 13.25 16.88 -19.32
C LEU A 242 12.03 16.50 -18.46
N LYS A 243 10.80 16.66 -18.98
CA LYS A 243 9.59 16.20 -18.27
C LYS A 243 9.61 14.68 -18.08
N PHE A 244 10.02 13.90 -19.08
CA PHE A 244 10.15 12.45 -18.94
C PHE A 244 11.17 12.04 -17.86
N LEU A 245 12.29 12.77 -17.71
CA LEU A 245 13.19 12.58 -16.56
C LEU A 245 12.49 12.88 -15.23
N ALA A 246 11.69 13.93 -15.18
CA ALA A 246 10.93 14.29 -14.00
C ALA A 246 9.89 13.21 -13.63
N ILE A 247 9.16 12.69 -14.64
CA ILE A 247 8.18 11.60 -14.49
C ILE A 247 8.88 10.33 -14.02
N TYR A 248 9.99 9.93 -14.66
CA TYR A 248 10.80 8.79 -14.25
C TYR A 248 11.20 8.87 -12.78
N SER A 249 11.70 10.04 -12.34
CA SER A 249 12.11 10.28 -10.96
C SER A 249 10.93 10.21 -9.99
N SER A 250 9.78 10.80 -10.36
CA SER A 250 8.57 10.77 -9.54
C SER A 250 8.03 9.35 -9.36
N ASN A 251 7.95 8.60 -10.46
CA ASN A 251 7.51 7.21 -10.46
C ASN A 251 8.41 6.35 -9.58
N LEU A 252 9.74 6.47 -9.72
CA LEU A 252 10.69 5.69 -8.95
C LEU A 252 10.58 5.99 -7.45
N ASP A 253 10.39 7.26 -7.09
CA ASP A 253 10.15 7.66 -5.72
C ASP A 253 8.87 7.04 -5.14
N GLU A 254 7.78 7.01 -5.91
CA GLU A 254 6.54 6.33 -5.50
C GLU A 254 6.76 4.83 -5.32
N PHE A 255 7.46 4.18 -6.25
CA PHE A 255 7.75 2.75 -6.18
C PHE A 255 8.54 2.37 -4.93
N TYR A 256 9.56 3.14 -4.55
CA TYR A 256 10.27 2.91 -3.29
C TYR A 256 9.37 3.08 -2.07
N ARG A 257 8.54 4.13 -2.09
CA ARG A 257 7.70 4.51 -0.96
C ARG A 257 6.58 3.52 -0.67
N VAL A 258 6.02 2.93 -1.72
CA VAL A 258 4.92 1.97 -1.61
C VAL A 258 5.50 0.57 -1.62
N ARG A 259 6.16 0.19 -2.72
CA ARG A 259 6.45 -1.22 -2.98
C ARG A 259 7.64 -1.74 -2.19
N VAL A 260 8.75 -0.98 -2.18
CA VAL A 260 9.95 -1.40 -1.42
C VAL A 260 9.69 -1.32 0.08
N ALA A 261 8.91 -0.33 0.54
CA ALA A 261 8.46 -0.25 1.93
C ALA A 261 7.67 -1.50 2.35
N SER A 262 6.63 -1.91 1.60
CA SER A 262 5.87 -3.12 1.91
C SER A 262 6.73 -4.40 1.84
N LEU A 263 7.70 -4.50 0.93
CA LEU A 263 8.63 -5.63 0.91
C LEU A 263 9.52 -5.67 2.16
N ARG A 264 9.89 -4.51 2.71
CA ARG A 264 10.69 -4.42 3.94
C ARG A 264 9.88 -4.67 5.20
N SER A 265 8.63 -4.26 5.26
CA SER A 265 7.76 -4.63 6.39
C SER A 265 7.59 -6.15 6.48
N LEU A 266 7.49 -6.85 5.35
CA LEU A 266 7.52 -8.32 5.29
C LEU A 266 8.86 -8.91 5.76
N ALA A 267 9.97 -8.20 5.55
CA ALA A 267 11.26 -8.55 6.13
C ALA A 267 11.35 -8.28 7.65
N GLY A 268 10.35 -7.68 8.30
CA GLY A 268 10.28 -7.61 9.77
C GLY A 268 9.78 -8.90 10.41
N LEU A 269 9.13 -9.79 9.64
CA LEU A 269 8.44 -10.98 10.14
C LEU A 269 9.41 -12.14 10.45
N LYS A 270 9.04 -13.02 11.40
CA LYS A 270 9.87 -14.14 11.89
C LYS A 270 10.25 -15.08 10.72
N LYS A 271 11.45 -15.67 10.78
CA LYS A 271 12.05 -16.53 9.73
C LYS A 271 11.15 -17.67 9.22
N VAL A 272 10.21 -18.13 10.03
CA VAL A 272 9.29 -19.25 9.72
C VAL A 272 8.24 -18.85 8.66
N ASP A 273 7.86 -17.57 8.57
CA ASP A 273 6.88 -17.04 7.59
C ASP A 273 7.50 -16.78 6.20
N ARG A 274 8.82 -16.94 6.05
CA ARG A 274 9.56 -16.58 4.84
C ARG A 274 9.89 -17.76 3.94
N THR A 275 9.64 -18.99 4.39
CA THR A 275 9.95 -20.25 3.69
C THR A 275 9.03 -20.53 2.50
N ALA A 276 7.86 -19.87 2.43
CA ALA A 276 6.95 -19.90 1.29
C ALA A 276 7.35 -18.98 0.12
N LEU A 277 8.36 -18.12 0.31
CA LEU A 277 8.84 -17.20 -0.72
C LEU A 277 10.01 -17.83 -1.49
N GLU A 278 9.86 -18.04 -2.80
CA GLU A 278 10.92 -18.53 -3.69
C GLU A 278 12.18 -17.64 -3.63
N VAL A 279 12.00 -16.34 -3.39
CA VAL A 279 13.06 -15.35 -3.17
C VAL A 279 12.71 -14.55 -1.91
N THR A 280 13.62 -14.48 -0.94
CA THR A 280 13.38 -13.72 0.29
C THR A 280 13.18 -12.22 -0.03
N PRO A 281 12.41 -11.49 0.78
CA PRO A 281 12.17 -10.07 0.54
C PRO A 281 13.46 -9.25 0.40
N GLU A 282 14.50 -9.58 1.17
CA GLU A 282 15.81 -8.92 1.07
C GLU A 282 16.48 -9.16 -0.29
N LYS A 283 16.50 -10.41 -0.78
CA LYS A 283 17.06 -10.72 -2.10
C LYS A 283 16.29 -10.03 -3.22
N ARG A 284 14.96 -9.88 -3.08
CA ARG A 284 14.14 -9.14 -4.05
C ARG A 284 14.46 -7.64 -4.02
N VAL A 285 14.56 -7.04 -2.83
CA VAL A 285 14.98 -5.63 -2.67
C VAL A 285 16.38 -5.40 -3.25
N ASP A 286 17.31 -6.34 -3.08
CA ASP A 286 18.63 -6.26 -3.68
C ASP A 286 18.59 -6.30 -5.22
N ARG A 287 17.75 -7.17 -5.82
CA ARG A 287 17.52 -7.18 -7.28
C ARG A 287 16.94 -5.86 -7.77
N ILE A 288 15.94 -5.34 -7.07
CA ILE A 288 15.32 -4.03 -7.34
C ILE A 288 16.37 -2.92 -7.31
N ASN A 289 17.17 -2.85 -6.23
CA ASN A 289 18.18 -1.81 -6.05
C ASN A 289 19.26 -1.87 -7.13
N ARG A 290 19.71 -3.07 -7.53
CA ARG A 290 20.67 -3.20 -8.64
C ARG A 290 20.09 -2.66 -9.95
N LYS A 291 18.88 -3.09 -10.31
CA LYS A 291 18.24 -2.66 -11.56
C LYS A 291 17.94 -1.16 -11.57
N ALA A 292 17.47 -0.62 -10.44
CA ALA A 292 17.25 0.82 -10.29
C ALA A 292 18.55 1.62 -10.39
N LEU A 293 19.65 1.13 -9.81
CA LEU A 293 20.97 1.78 -9.91
C LEU A 293 21.46 1.85 -11.36
N GLU A 294 21.37 0.75 -12.11
CA GLU A 294 21.72 0.71 -13.54
C GLU A 294 20.93 1.76 -14.36
N GLN A 295 19.63 1.90 -14.08
CA GLN A 295 18.79 2.92 -14.73
C GLN A 295 19.16 4.33 -14.30
N GLN A 296 19.44 4.56 -13.01
CA GLN A 296 19.86 5.86 -12.48
C GLN A 296 21.21 6.32 -13.03
N GLU A 297 22.13 5.39 -13.32
CA GLU A 297 23.39 5.71 -13.98
C GLU A 297 23.16 6.19 -15.42
N ARG A 298 22.29 5.50 -16.18
CA ARG A 298 21.87 5.93 -17.52
C ARG A 298 21.16 7.29 -17.49
N PHE A 299 20.23 7.48 -16.56
CA PHE A 299 19.58 8.77 -16.27
C PHE A 299 20.61 9.88 -16.05
N GLY A 300 21.60 9.64 -15.19
CA GLY A 300 22.61 10.63 -14.83
C GLY A 300 23.52 11.00 -16.00
N LYS A 301 23.91 10.02 -16.83
CA LYS A 301 24.68 10.26 -18.06
C LYS A 301 23.85 11.05 -19.06
N LEU A 302 22.63 10.61 -19.37
CA LEU A 302 21.71 11.32 -20.26
C LEU A 302 21.53 12.78 -19.85
N TYR A 303 21.25 13.03 -18.57
CA TYR A 303 21.04 14.39 -18.08
C TYR A 303 22.28 15.27 -18.27
N ARG A 304 23.47 14.80 -17.86
CA ARG A 304 24.70 15.61 -17.85
C ARG A 304 25.38 15.72 -19.20
N GLU A 305 25.41 14.65 -19.97
CA GLU A 305 26.25 14.52 -21.18
C GLU A 305 25.44 14.78 -22.45
N VAL A 306 24.11 14.71 -22.41
CA VAL A 306 23.24 14.92 -23.58
C VAL A 306 22.32 16.12 -23.39
N LEU A 307 21.47 16.10 -22.37
CA LEU A 307 20.41 17.11 -22.22
C LEU A 307 20.97 18.48 -21.83
N LEU A 308 21.86 18.56 -20.83
CA LEU A 308 22.46 19.83 -20.43
C LEU A 308 23.24 20.52 -21.58
N PRO A 309 24.07 19.81 -22.37
CA PRO A 309 24.69 20.39 -23.57
C PRO A 309 23.69 20.79 -24.65
N ALA A 310 22.65 20.00 -24.90
CA ALA A 310 21.61 20.34 -25.88
C ALA A 310 20.85 21.62 -25.47
N LEU A 311 20.47 21.75 -24.20
CA LEU A 311 19.83 22.94 -23.66
C LEU A 311 20.73 24.16 -23.79
N ALA A 312 22.02 24.00 -23.54
CA ALA A 312 22.99 25.09 -23.68
C ALA A 312 23.10 25.60 -25.13
N LYS A 313 22.91 24.74 -26.14
CA LYS A 313 22.85 25.17 -27.56
C LYS A 313 21.61 26.00 -27.86
N GLU A 314 20.50 25.70 -27.19
CA GLU A 314 19.25 26.47 -27.25
C GLU A 314 19.25 27.71 -26.33
N GLY A 315 20.40 28.06 -25.74
CA GLY A 315 20.53 29.24 -24.86
C GLY A 315 19.99 29.06 -23.44
N ILE A 316 19.70 27.82 -23.01
CA ILE A 316 19.24 27.49 -21.66
C ILE A 316 20.39 26.85 -20.88
N HIS A 317 20.87 27.49 -19.82
CA HIS A 317 22.05 27.02 -19.08
C HIS A 317 21.73 26.76 -17.61
N PHE A 318 22.06 25.56 -17.14
CA PHE A 318 22.13 25.26 -15.71
C PHE A 318 23.56 25.51 -15.22
N LEU A 319 23.75 26.59 -14.48
CA LEU A 319 25.06 27.03 -14.01
C LEU A 319 25.39 26.43 -12.64
N HIS A 320 26.68 26.14 -12.45
CA HIS A 320 27.26 25.84 -11.14
C HIS A 320 27.88 27.09 -10.53
N PRO A 321 28.06 27.15 -9.20
CA PRO A 321 28.62 28.32 -8.51
C PRO A 321 29.94 28.84 -9.12
N GLN A 322 30.80 27.94 -9.58
CA GLN A 322 32.11 28.28 -10.16
C GLN A 322 32.02 29.01 -11.52
N LYS A 323 30.86 28.96 -12.19
CA LYS A 323 30.62 29.57 -13.51
C LYS A 323 29.80 30.87 -13.42
N LEU A 324 29.48 31.34 -12.21
CA LEU A 324 28.71 32.56 -12.03
C LEU A 324 29.57 33.79 -12.30
N SER A 325 29.00 34.76 -13.00
CA SER A 325 29.58 36.12 -13.03
C SER A 325 29.39 36.81 -11.68
N ARG A 326 30.19 37.86 -11.40
CA ARG A 326 30.06 38.65 -10.15
C ARG A 326 28.63 39.18 -9.92
N LYS A 327 27.96 39.62 -10.99
CA LYS A 327 26.56 40.09 -10.94
C LYS A 327 25.59 38.97 -10.54
N GLN A 328 25.78 37.77 -11.10
CA GLN A 328 24.96 36.61 -10.78
C GLN A 328 25.23 36.10 -9.37
N GLU A 329 26.49 36.07 -8.91
CA GLU A 329 26.82 35.74 -7.52
C GLU A 329 26.16 36.71 -6.53
N GLN A 330 26.23 38.01 -6.78
CA GLN A 330 25.56 39.01 -5.94
C GLN A 330 24.04 38.79 -5.89
N HIS A 331 23.43 38.48 -7.04
CA HIS A 331 22.01 38.15 -7.11
C HIS A 331 21.65 36.90 -6.30
N VAL A 332 22.46 35.85 -6.40
CA VAL A 332 22.31 34.61 -5.62
C VAL A 332 22.37 34.89 -4.12
N ARG A 333 23.37 35.67 -3.67
CA ARG A 333 23.53 36.03 -2.25
C ARG A 333 22.36 36.87 -1.73
N GLN A 334 21.90 37.86 -2.51
CA GLN A 334 20.72 38.65 -2.16
C GLN A 334 19.46 37.81 -2.05
N HIS A 335 19.24 36.90 -3.01
CA HIS A 335 18.11 35.98 -2.98
C HIS A 335 18.18 35.06 -1.76
N PHE A 336 19.36 34.51 -1.46
CA PHE A 336 19.58 33.68 -0.28
C PHE A 336 19.24 34.43 1.00
N THR A 337 19.80 35.62 1.23
CA THR A 337 19.57 36.39 2.46
C THR A 337 18.10 36.80 2.64
N ARG A 338 17.42 37.20 1.55
CA ARG A 338 16.05 37.73 1.63
C ARG A 338 14.97 36.66 1.68
N HIS A 339 15.15 35.55 0.96
CA HIS A 339 14.08 34.56 0.74
C HIS A 339 14.40 33.17 1.29
N VAL A 340 15.67 32.75 1.26
CA VAL A 340 16.04 31.38 1.66
C VAL A 340 16.41 31.30 3.14
N ALA A 341 17.34 32.15 3.60
CA ALA A 341 17.87 32.15 4.97
C ALA A 341 16.78 32.24 6.06
N PRO A 342 15.72 33.06 5.92
CA PRO A 342 14.64 33.12 6.92
C PRO A 342 13.86 31.81 7.09
N LEU A 343 13.92 30.90 6.10
CA LEU A 343 13.20 29.63 6.09
C LEU A 343 14.09 28.44 6.49
N LEU A 344 15.37 28.69 6.81
CA LEU A 344 16.31 27.63 7.17
C LEU A 344 16.15 27.22 8.62
N HIS A 345 15.91 25.93 8.82
CA HIS A 345 15.93 25.23 10.07
C HIS A 345 17.18 24.35 10.13
N THR A 346 17.92 24.47 11.23
CA THR A 346 19.11 23.64 11.47
C THR A 346 18.88 22.74 12.68
N ALA A 347 19.33 21.49 12.58
CA ALA A 347 19.21 20.53 13.67
C ALA A 347 20.47 19.68 13.80
N THR A 348 21.10 19.71 14.97
CA THR A 348 22.30 18.87 15.22
C THR A 348 21.89 17.43 15.42
N VAL A 349 22.54 16.50 14.72
CA VAL A 349 22.28 15.07 14.87
C VAL A 349 23.12 14.51 16.01
N ARG A 350 22.47 13.95 17.05
CA ARG A 350 23.14 13.35 18.21
C ARG A 350 22.50 12.01 18.59
N ALA A 351 23.25 11.15 19.25
CA ALA A 351 22.73 9.89 19.79
C ALA A 351 21.62 10.20 20.81
N GLY A 352 20.51 9.46 20.75
CA GLY A 352 19.33 9.68 21.61
C GLY A 352 18.47 10.89 21.26
N ASN A 353 18.91 11.77 20.34
CA ASN A 353 18.13 12.91 19.85
C ASN A 353 18.43 13.15 18.37
N ALA A 354 17.87 12.30 17.51
CA ALA A 354 17.94 12.41 16.07
C ALA A 354 16.83 13.36 15.58
N PRO A 355 17.15 14.43 14.84
CA PRO A 355 16.15 15.31 14.28
C PRO A 355 15.21 14.55 13.34
N PHE A 356 13.92 14.89 13.40
CA PHE A 356 12.95 14.34 12.47
C PHE A 356 13.20 14.90 11.06
N ILE A 357 13.46 14.00 10.10
CA ILE A 357 13.55 14.32 8.67
C ILE A 357 12.17 14.10 8.05
N GLU A 358 11.61 15.18 7.51
CA GLU A 358 10.31 15.17 6.84
C GLU A 358 10.33 14.30 5.57
N ASP A 359 9.24 13.57 5.34
CA ASP A 359 9.08 12.72 4.16
C ASP A 359 9.09 13.55 2.87
N ARG A 360 9.80 13.07 1.85
CA ARG A 360 10.02 13.70 0.53
C ARG A 360 10.80 15.02 0.52
N LYS A 361 11.02 15.65 1.66
CA LYS A 361 11.77 16.90 1.76
C LYS A 361 13.26 16.65 1.58
N LEU A 362 13.93 17.67 1.05
CA LEU A 362 15.36 17.67 0.82
C LEU A 362 16.08 18.31 2.00
N TYR A 363 17.20 17.73 2.37
CA TYR A 363 18.07 18.26 3.42
C TYR A 363 19.52 18.21 2.96
N PHE A 364 20.35 19.04 3.59
CA PHE A 364 21.77 18.85 3.65
C PHE A 364 22.21 18.24 4.96
N ALA A 365 23.10 17.27 4.89
CA ALA A 365 23.96 16.90 6.01
C ALA A 365 25.25 17.73 5.93
N CYS A 366 25.39 18.70 6.83
CA CYS A 366 26.54 19.59 6.95
C CYS A 366 27.46 19.13 8.07
N ARG A 367 28.75 18.96 7.78
CA ARG A 367 29.76 18.67 8.80
C ARG A 367 30.41 19.97 9.26
N LEU A 368 30.21 20.30 10.54
CA LEU A 368 30.68 21.54 11.14
C LEU A 368 31.76 21.25 12.18
N ARG A 369 32.85 22.01 12.17
CA ARG A 369 33.87 21.99 13.22
C ARG A 369 33.85 23.30 13.99
N SER A 370 33.75 23.24 15.32
CA SER A 370 33.87 24.45 16.15
C SER A 370 35.24 25.09 15.92
N ARG A 371 35.26 26.43 15.83
CA ARG A 371 36.52 27.17 15.75
C ARG A 371 37.39 27.01 17.01
N LYS A 372 36.79 26.61 18.14
CA LYS A 372 37.46 26.33 19.42
C LYS A 372 38.08 24.91 19.53
N GLY A 373 38.18 24.15 18.43
CA GLY A 373 38.93 22.87 18.42
C GLY A 373 38.16 21.61 18.79
N SER A 374 36.83 21.55 18.58
CA SER A 374 36.02 20.36 18.89
C SER A 374 36.03 19.30 17.77
N LYS A 375 35.61 18.06 18.11
CA LYS A 375 35.25 17.05 17.10
C LYS A 375 34.17 17.61 16.15
N PRO A 376 34.22 17.29 14.84
CA PRO A 376 33.17 17.70 13.91
C PRO A 376 31.81 17.11 14.29
N ARG A 377 30.76 17.93 14.20
CA ARG A 377 29.37 17.52 14.40
C ARG A 377 28.61 17.55 13.08
N ILE A 378 27.55 16.77 12.99
CA ILE A 378 26.66 16.76 11.83
C ILE A 378 25.43 17.60 12.14
N VAL A 379 25.11 18.53 11.25
CA VAL A 379 23.92 19.39 11.31
C VAL A 379 23.11 19.17 10.06
N LEU A 380 21.82 18.89 10.22
CA LEU A 380 20.86 18.86 9.13
C LEU A 380 20.38 20.27 8.86
N VAL A 381 20.24 20.63 7.59
CA VAL A 381 19.66 21.89 7.13
C VAL A 381 18.58 21.55 6.10
N ASN A 382 17.35 22.01 6.29
CA ASN A 382 16.29 21.81 5.28
C ASN A 382 16.59 22.61 4.01
N ILE A 383 16.12 22.12 2.86
CA ILE A 383 16.11 22.86 1.60
C ILE A 383 14.65 23.26 1.31
N PRO A 384 14.28 24.56 1.41
CA PRO A 384 12.89 25.03 1.34
C PRO A 384 12.38 25.17 -0.12
N SER A 385 12.50 24.10 -0.91
CA SER A 385 12.18 24.12 -2.35
C SER A 385 10.70 24.29 -2.66
N ASP A 386 9.81 23.99 -1.71
CA ASP A 386 8.36 24.13 -1.92
C ASP A 386 7.91 25.59 -1.77
N GLU A 387 8.64 26.37 -0.96
CA GLU A 387 8.34 27.76 -0.63
C GLU A 387 8.98 28.74 -1.61
N VAL A 388 10.25 28.51 -2.00
CA VAL A 388 11.01 29.44 -2.87
C VAL A 388 11.26 28.92 -4.29
N GLY A 389 10.85 27.67 -4.57
CA GLY A 389 11.10 27.00 -5.84
C GLY A 389 12.47 26.32 -5.91
N ARG A 390 12.58 25.32 -6.80
CA ARG A 390 13.80 24.51 -6.95
C ARG A 390 14.91 25.19 -7.75
N PHE A 391 14.55 26.12 -8.63
CA PHE A 391 15.45 26.75 -9.59
C PHE A 391 15.35 28.27 -9.46
N LEU A 392 16.49 28.93 -9.35
CA LEU A 392 16.59 30.39 -9.40
C LEU A 392 16.99 30.80 -10.82
N VAL A 393 16.20 31.69 -11.43
CA VAL A 393 16.54 32.35 -12.69
C VAL A 393 17.56 33.44 -12.41
N LEU A 394 18.67 33.42 -13.13
CA LEU A 394 19.77 34.36 -12.98
C LEU A 394 19.66 35.51 -14.00
N PRO A 395 20.14 36.71 -13.65
CA PRO A 395 20.34 37.79 -14.61
C PRO A 395 21.18 37.29 -15.79
N SER A 396 20.62 37.35 -16.98
CA SER A 396 21.18 36.79 -18.22
C SER A 396 20.98 37.76 -19.38
N ARG A 397 21.73 37.54 -20.48
CA ARG A 397 21.60 38.35 -21.70
C ARG A 397 20.27 38.01 -22.41
N LYS A 398 19.75 38.93 -23.23
CA LYS A 398 18.53 38.69 -24.02
C LYS A 398 18.68 37.44 -24.89
N GLY A 399 17.66 36.58 -24.90
CA GLY A 399 17.66 35.30 -25.64
C GLY A 399 18.39 34.15 -24.92
N ARG A 400 18.92 34.38 -23.71
CA ARG A 400 19.57 33.38 -22.88
C ARG A 400 18.85 33.24 -21.54
N THR A 401 18.68 32.02 -21.07
CA THR A 401 18.07 31.70 -19.77
C THR A 401 19.11 30.99 -18.89
N ASP A 402 19.70 31.70 -17.94
CA ASP A 402 20.61 31.10 -16.96
C ASP A 402 19.83 30.70 -15.69
N LEU A 403 20.02 29.47 -15.22
CA LEU A 403 19.35 28.87 -14.07
C LEU A 403 20.40 28.32 -13.11
N ILE A 404 20.10 28.31 -11.81
CA ILE A 404 20.90 27.60 -10.80
C ILE A 404 19.97 26.83 -9.86
N TYR A 405 20.40 25.64 -9.44
CA TYR A 405 19.69 24.85 -8.43
C TYR A 405 19.73 25.55 -7.07
N LEU A 406 18.62 25.50 -6.32
CA LEU A 406 18.56 25.99 -4.95
C LEU A 406 19.63 25.35 -4.05
N ASP A 407 19.97 24.06 -4.27
CA ASP A 407 21.05 23.38 -3.55
C ASP A 407 22.38 24.14 -3.69
N ASP A 408 22.67 24.62 -4.89
CA ASP A 408 23.93 25.31 -5.18
C ASP A 408 23.92 26.75 -4.69
N VAL A 409 22.76 27.43 -4.77
CA VAL A 409 22.53 28.73 -4.08
C VAL A 409 22.87 28.61 -2.60
N MET A 410 22.34 27.58 -1.94
CA MET A 410 22.59 27.30 -0.54
C MET A 410 24.05 26.91 -0.29
N ARG A 411 24.65 26.00 -1.07
CA ARG A 411 26.05 25.58 -0.89
C ARG A 411 27.03 26.75 -1.01
N LEU A 412 26.72 27.75 -1.83
CA LEU A 412 27.52 28.97 -1.95
C LEU A 412 27.45 29.87 -0.70
N CYS A 413 26.29 29.91 -0.03
CA CYS A 413 26.02 30.86 1.05
C CYS A 413 26.00 30.24 2.46
N LEU A 414 25.91 28.91 2.59
CA LEU A 414 25.75 28.22 3.89
C LEU A 414 26.93 28.43 4.83
N ALA A 415 28.14 28.63 4.30
CA ALA A 415 29.31 28.93 5.11
C ALA A 415 29.12 30.22 5.93
N ASP A 416 28.41 31.20 5.36
CA ASP A 416 28.16 32.50 5.98
C ASP A 416 27.13 32.41 7.13
N LEU A 417 26.26 31.40 7.11
CA LEU A 417 25.29 31.13 8.18
C LEU A 417 25.97 30.61 9.47
N PHE A 418 27.09 29.90 9.34
CA PHE A 418 27.75 29.22 10.46
C PHE A 418 28.89 30.05 11.07
N THR A 419 28.59 31.22 11.63
CA THR A 419 29.62 32.18 12.13
C THR A 419 30.58 31.58 13.17
N GLY A 420 30.08 30.73 14.07
CA GLY A 420 30.86 30.07 15.14
C GLY A 420 31.52 28.74 14.76
N SER A 421 31.36 28.24 13.53
CA SER A 421 31.87 26.91 13.12
C SER A 421 32.31 26.89 11.67
N LYS A 422 33.43 26.22 11.38
CA LYS A 422 33.85 26.00 10.00
C LYS A 422 33.00 24.90 9.36
N LEU A 423 32.31 25.22 8.26
CA LEU A 423 31.69 24.23 7.38
C LEU A 423 32.79 23.46 6.65
N LEU A 424 32.86 22.14 6.85
CA LEU A 424 33.85 21.27 6.22
C LEU A 424 33.34 20.71 4.90
N ASP A 425 32.13 20.18 4.92
CA ASP A 425 31.43 19.63 3.77
C ASP A 425 29.92 19.66 4.00
N CYS A 426 29.18 19.46 2.91
CA CYS A 426 27.73 19.53 2.86
C CYS A 426 27.26 18.58 1.77
N HIS A 427 26.35 17.66 2.08
CA HIS A 427 25.90 16.62 1.16
C HIS A 427 24.37 16.50 1.17
N SER A 428 23.78 16.41 -0.02
CA SER A 428 22.33 16.30 -0.17
C SER A 428 21.86 14.94 0.32
N ILE A 429 20.78 14.94 1.11
CA ILE A 429 20.09 13.73 1.58
C ILE A 429 18.59 13.87 1.38
N LYS A 430 17.91 12.75 1.21
CA LYS A 430 16.45 12.65 1.15
C LYS A 430 16.01 11.37 1.85
N LEU A 431 15.13 11.50 2.83
CA LEU A 431 14.49 10.35 3.45
C LEU A 431 13.08 10.17 2.88
N SER A 432 12.78 8.96 2.42
CA SER A 432 11.45 8.53 2.04
C SER A 432 10.95 7.54 3.09
N ARG A 433 9.73 7.74 3.59
CA ARG A 433 9.09 6.89 4.60
C ARG A 433 7.95 6.09 3.99
N ASP A 434 7.57 5.00 4.64
CA ASP A 434 6.44 4.19 4.20
C ASP A 434 5.17 5.04 3.96
N ALA A 435 4.56 4.84 2.80
CA ALA A 435 3.32 5.48 2.41
C ALA A 435 2.07 4.69 2.79
N GLU A 436 2.19 3.46 3.26
CA GLU A 436 1.04 2.59 3.51
C GLU A 436 0.21 3.10 4.70
N LEU A 437 -1.11 3.14 4.51
CA LEU A 437 -2.05 3.43 5.59
C LEU A 437 -2.31 2.13 6.34
N HIS A 438 -1.60 1.93 7.44
CA HIS A 438 -2.00 0.90 8.40
C HIS A 438 -3.27 1.42 9.10
N LEU A 439 -4.42 0.84 8.75
CA LEU A 439 -5.65 1.03 9.51
C LEU A 439 -5.58 0.04 10.68
N ASP A 440 -5.27 0.55 11.86
CA ASP A 440 -5.20 -0.27 13.08
C ASP A 440 -6.52 -1.03 13.28
N GLU A 441 -6.47 -2.37 13.22
CA GLU A 441 -7.63 -3.25 13.41
C GLU A 441 -8.20 -3.16 14.84
N GLU A 442 -7.39 -2.70 15.80
CA GLU A 442 -7.74 -2.57 17.22
C GLU A 442 -8.78 -1.49 17.52
N TYR A 443 -9.09 -0.59 16.59
CA TYR A 443 -10.11 0.44 16.80
C TYR A 443 -11.45 0.01 16.21
N ALA A 444 -12.46 -0.18 17.04
CA ALA A 444 -13.85 -0.12 16.59
C ALA A 444 -14.18 1.32 16.17
N GLY A 445 -14.55 1.54 14.89
CA GLY A 445 -14.89 2.88 14.38
C GLY A 445 -15.05 2.95 12.86
N ASN A 446 -15.67 4.01 12.36
CA ASN A 446 -15.88 4.25 10.91
C ASN A 446 -14.53 4.48 10.20
N VAL A 447 -14.36 3.95 8.98
CA VAL A 447 -13.15 4.04 8.14
C VAL A 447 -12.63 5.47 8.02
N LYS A 448 -13.53 6.46 7.96
CA LYS A 448 -13.21 7.90 7.97
C LYS A 448 -12.28 8.30 9.13
N ASP A 449 -12.61 7.87 10.35
CA ASP A 449 -11.85 8.25 11.54
C ASP A 449 -10.51 7.52 11.62
N LYS A 450 -10.47 6.25 11.16
CA LYS A 450 -9.23 5.49 11.05
C LYS A 450 -8.27 6.13 10.05
N VAL A 451 -8.75 6.54 8.88
CA VAL A 451 -7.95 7.26 7.87
C VAL A 451 -7.43 8.58 8.43
N ARG A 452 -8.27 9.37 9.11
CA ARG A 452 -7.84 10.65 9.73
C ARG A 452 -6.72 10.46 10.76
N LYS A 453 -6.81 9.44 11.63
CA LYS A 453 -5.77 9.11 12.61
C LYS A 453 -4.50 8.59 11.95
N SER A 454 -4.63 7.68 10.98
CA SER A 454 -3.49 7.10 10.26
C SER A 454 -2.73 8.16 9.45
N LEU A 455 -3.42 9.14 8.86
CA LEU A 455 -2.79 10.29 8.22
C LEU A 455 -1.87 11.12 9.15
N ARG A 456 -2.17 11.18 10.46
CA ARG A 456 -1.29 11.81 11.46
C ARG A 456 -0.10 10.92 11.82
N LYS A 457 -0.26 9.60 11.85
CA LYS A 457 0.83 8.64 12.11
C LYS A 457 1.79 8.47 10.92
N ARG A 458 1.30 8.62 9.69
CA ARG A 458 2.05 8.44 8.43
C ARG A 458 3.29 9.33 8.33
N SER A 459 3.25 10.55 8.87
CA SER A 459 4.45 11.40 8.93
C SER A 459 5.57 10.76 9.76
N MET A 460 5.25 9.91 10.74
CA MET A 460 6.23 9.22 11.60
C MET A 460 6.58 7.80 11.13
N GLY A 461 6.21 7.40 9.91
CA GLY A 461 6.41 6.04 9.37
C GLY A 461 7.87 5.58 9.31
N VAL A 462 8.07 4.26 9.18
CA VAL A 462 9.38 3.61 9.10
C VAL A 462 10.15 4.11 7.87
N PRO A 463 11.46 4.42 7.99
CA PRO A 463 12.31 4.74 6.85
C PRO A 463 12.28 3.66 5.75
N ALA A 464 11.87 4.05 4.54
CA ALA A 464 11.81 3.16 3.37
C ALA A 464 13.00 3.37 2.42
N ARG A 465 13.60 4.56 2.39
CA ARG A 465 14.80 4.84 1.58
C ARG A 465 15.51 6.08 2.11
N PHE A 466 16.82 5.97 2.32
CA PHE A 466 17.72 7.08 2.60
C PHE A 466 18.63 7.31 1.40
N LEU A 467 18.25 8.26 0.55
CA LEU A 467 19.02 8.67 -0.62
C LEU A 467 20.07 9.68 -0.18
N TYR A 468 21.34 9.45 -0.52
CA TYR A 468 22.44 10.33 -0.16
C TYR A 468 23.35 10.63 -1.34
N ASP A 469 24.00 11.79 -1.33
CA ASP A 469 25.01 12.16 -2.32
C ASP A 469 26.21 11.20 -2.25
N ARG A 470 26.54 10.53 -3.36
CA ARG A 470 27.66 9.57 -3.44
C ARG A 470 29.02 10.14 -3.06
N SER A 471 29.20 11.46 -3.13
CA SER A 471 30.44 12.12 -2.69
C SER A 471 30.57 12.22 -1.17
N MET A 472 29.54 11.85 -0.42
CA MET A 472 29.56 11.87 1.04
C MET A 472 30.64 10.92 1.59
N PRO A 473 31.54 11.40 2.46
CA PRO A 473 32.55 10.55 3.07
C PRO A 473 31.92 9.35 3.79
N ALA A 474 32.48 8.16 3.57
CA ALA A 474 31.96 6.91 4.17
C ALA A 474 31.87 6.96 5.70
N ALA A 475 32.76 7.71 6.36
CA ALA A 475 32.70 7.95 7.80
C ALA A 475 31.46 8.76 8.22
N THR A 476 31.11 9.82 7.47
CA THR A 476 29.91 10.65 7.68
C THR A 476 28.64 9.83 7.45
N LEU A 477 28.62 9.02 6.39
CA LEU A 477 27.49 8.12 6.10
C LEU A 477 27.28 7.09 7.21
N ARG A 478 28.36 6.45 7.71
CA ARG A 478 28.27 5.50 8.83
C ARG A 478 27.74 6.17 10.10
N ALA A 479 28.18 7.40 10.38
CA ALA A 479 27.70 8.17 11.52
C ALA A 479 26.21 8.50 11.38
N LEU A 480 25.77 9.06 10.23
CA LEU A 480 24.36 9.32 9.95
C LEU A 480 23.49 8.06 10.06
N ARG A 481 23.97 6.94 9.51
CA ARG A 481 23.27 5.66 9.58
C ARG A 481 23.01 5.26 11.03
N GLY A 482 24.04 5.29 11.88
CA GLY A 482 23.91 4.94 13.29
C GLY A 482 23.02 5.93 14.07
N LEU A 483 23.19 7.23 13.81
CA LEU A 483 22.44 8.28 14.49
C LEU A 483 20.96 8.30 14.12
N LEU A 484 20.61 7.97 12.87
CA LEU A 484 19.24 7.96 12.36
C LEU A 484 18.56 6.57 12.48
N GLY A 485 19.26 5.57 13.03
CA GLY A 485 18.71 4.20 13.16
C GLY A 485 18.45 3.50 11.83
N LEU A 486 19.23 3.80 10.79
CA LEU A 486 19.05 3.26 9.44
C LEU A 486 19.79 1.92 9.27
N SER A 487 19.19 1.00 8.53
CA SER A 487 19.84 -0.24 8.10
C SER A 487 20.73 0.01 6.86
N LYS A 488 21.61 -0.95 6.54
CA LYS A 488 22.42 -0.89 5.30
C LYS A 488 21.54 -0.91 4.05
N GLN A 489 20.40 -1.62 4.11
CA GLN A 489 19.49 -1.78 2.98
C GLN A 489 18.72 -0.48 2.68
N ASP A 490 18.59 0.42 3.67
CA ASP A 490 17.94 1.72 3.48
C ASP A 490 18.78 2.69 2.66
N LEU A 491 20.09 2.49 2.60
CA LEU A 491 21.02 3.41 1.97
C LEU A 491 21.03 3.24 0.45
N VAL A 492 20.71 4.31 -0.27
CA VAL A 492 20.80 4.36 -1.73
C VAL A 492 21.70 5.53 -2.12
N ALA A 493 22.75 5.25 -2.88
CA ALA A 493 23.67 6.28 -3.37
C ALA A 493 23.06 7.00 -4.58
N GLY A 494 22.95 8.32 -4.49
CA GLY A 494 22.44 9.20 -5.53
C GLY A 494 23.52 10.13 -6.10
N GLY A 495 23.08 11.04 -6.97
CA GLY A 495 23.91 12.13 -7.47
C GLY A 495 24.02 13.30 -6.47
N ARG A 496 24.58 14.42 -6.95
CA ARG A 496 24.65 15.68 -6.19
C ARG A 496 23.27 16.27 -5.89
N TYR A 497 22.37 16.19 -6.88
CA TYR A 497 21.00 16.67 -6.76
C TYR A 497 20.06 15.49 -6.60
N HIS A 498 19.10 15.65 -5.70
CA HIS A 498 17.99 14.72 -5.54
C HIS A 498 16.69 15.43 -5.96
N ASN A 499 15.59 14.67 -6.03
CA ASN A 499 14.26 15.15 -6.39
C ASN A 499 14.17 15.72 -7.82
N PHE A 500 14.55 14.91 -8.80
CA PHE A 500 14.46 15.31 -10.22
C PHE A 500 13.02 15.49 -10.72
N SER A 501 12.00 15.06 -9.96
CA SER A 501 10.59 15.42 -10.20
C SER A 501 10.37 16.93 -10.29
N ASP A 502 11.22 17.73 -9.64
CA ASP A 502 11.13 19.19 -9.70
C ASP A 502 11.41 19.74 -11.10
N LEU A 503 12.06 18.97 -11.99
CA LEU A 503 12.24 19.37 -13.40
C LEU A 503 10.91 19.69 -14.09
N MET A 504 9.79 19.13 -13.63
CA MET A 504 8.44 19.49 -14.12
C MET A 504 8.14 20.99 -14.01
N LYS A 505 8.74 21.68 -13.04
CA LYS A 505 8.49 23.08 -12.69
C LYS A 505 9.65 24.00 -13.08
N VAL A 506 10.54 23.57 -13.96
CA VAL A 506 11.65 24.41 -14.41
C VAL A 506 11.10 25.68 -15.10
N PRO A 507 11.52 26.88 -14.67
CA PRO A 507 10.97 28.14 -15.17
C PRO A 507 11.65 28.55 -16.50
N ILE A 508 11.42 27.79 -17.56
CA ILE A 508 11.84 28.13 -18.93
C ILE A 508 10.66 28.75 -19.67
N ASN A 509 10.76 30.06 -19.90
CA ASN A 509 9.81 30.85 -20.69
C ASN A 509 10.25 30.91 -22.15
N GLY A 510 9.28 30.97 -23.08
CA GLY A 510 9.57 30.87 -24.51
C GLY A 510 9.81 29.42 -24.94
N HIS A 511 10.57 29.24 -26.02
CA HIS A 511 10.97 27.94 -26.57
C HIS A 511 9.80 26.99 -26.89
N ARG A 512 8.82 27.48 -27.66
CA ARG A 512 7.66 26.67 -28.06
C ARG A 512 8.09 25.50 -28.96
N GLU A 513 9.12 25.70 -29.76
CA GLU A 513 9.75 24.71 -30.63
C GLU A 513 10.38 23.53 -29.86
N LEU A 514 10.70 23.71 -28.58
CA LEU A 514 11.27 22.66 -27.73
C LEU A 514 10.23 21.87 -26.93
N ARG A 515 8.93 22.15 -27.14
CA ARG A 515 7.79 21.53 -26.46
C ARG A 515 6.86 20.89 -27.47
N ASP A 516 6.07 19.93 -27.00
CA ASP A 516 4.98 19.40 -27.83
C ASP A 516 3.95 20.50 -28.12
N PRO A 517 3.44 20.60 -29.35
CA PRO A 517 2.32 21.49 -29.64
C PRO A 517 1.11 21.06 -28.80
N PRO A 518 0.41 22.01 -28.14
CA PRO A 518 -0.73 21.65 -27.32
C PRO A 518 -1.82 21.01 -28.20
N LEU A 519 -2.20 19.78 -27.85
CA LEU A 519 -3.33 19.10 -28.47
C LEU A 519 -4.63 19.76 -27.97
N LYS A 520 -5.25 20.57 -28.83
CA LYS A 520 -6.56 21.15 -28.54
C LYS A 520 -7.61 20.04 -28.56
N PRO A 521 -8.43 19.88 -27.51
CA PRO A 521 -9.53 18.93 -27.54
C PRO A 521 -10.46 19.20 -28.74
N VAL A 522 -10.95 18.11 -29.34
CA VAL A 522 -11.90 18.15 -30.45
C VAL A 522 -13.21 18.78 -29.96
N PRO A 523 -13.75 19.77 -30.68
CA PRO A 523 -15.05 20.32 -30.37
C PRO A 523 -16.12 19.23 -30.53
N ASP A 524 -16.96 19.02 -29.51
CA ASP A 524 -18.13 18.17 -29.61
C ASP A 524 -19.39 19.06 -29.77
N PRO A 525 -20.11 18.97 -30.91
CA PRO A 525 -21.32 19.76 -31.15
C PRO A 525 -22.39 19.60 -30.07
N VAL A 526 -22.43 18.46 -29.40
CA VAL A 526 -23.42 18.12 -28.37
C VAL A 526 -23.13 18.83 -27.04
N THR A 527 -21.93 19.37 -26.82
CA THR A 527 -21.46 19.72 -25.47
C THR A 527 -21.22 21.20 -25.21
N ARG A 528 -21.69 22.08 -26.12
CA ARG A 528 -21.72 23.53 -25.87
C ARG A 528 -22.65 23.91 -24.71
N ASP A 529 -23.66 23.09 -24.44
CA ASP A 529 -24.63 23.28 -23.36
C ASP A 529 -24.94 21.92 -22.70
N GLY A 530 -25.06 21.88 -21.37
CA GLY A 530 -25.40 20.66 -20.63
C GLY A 530 -26.82 20.15 -20.92
N ALA A 531 -27.74 21.01 -21.38
CA ALA A 531 -29.08 20.59 -21.82
C ALA A 531 -29.02 19.69 -23.06
N ALA A 532 -28.13 20.04 -24.00
CA ALA A 532 -27.91 19.29 -25.23
C ALA A 532 -27.31 17.91 -24.93
N VAL A 533 -26.45 17.79 -23.91
CA VAL A 533 -25.92 16.50 -23.45
C VAL A 533 -27.04 15.57 -22.99
N LEU A 534 -27.96 16.02 -22.13
CA LEU A 534 -29.09 15.20 -21.67
C LEU A 534 -30.01 14.79 -22.83
N LYS A 535 -30.30 15.72 -23.74
CA LYS A 535 -31.13 15.44 -24.92
C LYS A 535 -30.47 14.38 -25.81
N ALA A 536 -29.17 14.50 -26.06
CA ALA A 536 -28.44 13.57 -26.89
C ALA A 536 -28.31 12.19 -26.23
N ALA A 537 -27.99 12.14 -24.93
CA ALA A 537 -27.90 10.90 -24.15
C ALA A 537 -29.24 10.12 -24.11
N ARG A 538 -30.39 10.83 -24.19
CA ARG A 538 -31.70 10.19 -24.31
C ARG A 538 -31.93 9.53 -25.67
N SER A 539 -31.30 10.05 -26.72
CA SER A 539 -31.46 9.55 -28.09
C SER A 539 -30.47 8.45 -28.46
N ARG A 540 -29.26 8.47 -27.87
CA ARG A 540 -28.17 7.52 -28.15
C ARG A 540 -27.11 7.57 -27.04
N ASP A 541 -26.30 6.52 -26.95
CA ASP A 541 -25.13 6.50 -26.08
C ASP A 541 -24.07 7.51 -26.56
N LEU A 542 -23.38 8.12 -25.59
CA LEU A 542 -22.30 9.08 -25.81
C LEU A 542 -20.98 8.52 -25.27
N LEU A 543 -19.92 8.60 -26.08
CA LEU A 543 -18.57 8.21 -25.69
C LEU A 543 -17.62 9.40 -25.82
N TRP A 544 -17.09 9.87 -24.69
CA TRP A 544 -15.99 10.84 -24.67
C TRP A 544 -14.67 10.15 -24.40
N HIS A 545 -13.72 10.31 -25.32
CA HIS A 545 -12.35 9.83 -25.16
C HIS A 545 -11.43 10.98 -24.72
N PHE A 546 -10.98 10.95 -23.48
CA PHE A 546 -10.00 11.92 -22.94
C PHE A 546 -8.56 11.46 -23.25
N PRO A 547 -7.59 12.36 -23.47
CA PRO A 547 -7.69 13.82 -23.45
C PRO A 547 -8.16 14.46 -24.78
N TYR A 548 -8.57 13.66 -25.77
CA TYR A 548 -9.00 14.19 -27.09
C TYR A 548 -10.32 14.96 -27.03
N HIS A 549 -11.19 14.68 -26.07
CA HIS A 549 -12.37 15.49 -25.76
C HIS A 549 -12.12 16.31 -24.49
N ASP A 550 -12.88 17.39 -24.32
CA ASP A 550 -12.82 18.24 -23.13
C ASP A 550 -13.53 17.58 -21.94
N PHE A 551 -12.82 17.35 -20.82
CA PHE A 551 -13.43 16.85 -19.59
C PHE A 551 -14.45 17.83 -19.00
N GLY A 552 -14.36 19.12 -19.36
CA GLY A 552 -15.37 20.13 -19.09
C GLY A 552 -16.77 19.75 -19.59
N ASN A 553 -16.90 18.82 -20.55
CA ASN A 553 -18.19 18.26 -20.96
C ASN A 553 -18.93 17.58 -19.79
N VAL A 554 -18.22 16.80 -18.97
CA VAL A 554 -18.78 16.12 -17.79
C VAL A 554 -19.18 17.14 -16.74
N VAL A 555 -18.35 18.17 -16.54
CA VAL A 555 -18.64 19.24 -15.58
C VAL A 555 -19.87 20.04 -15.99
N ARG A 556 -19.96 20.48 -17.26
CA ARG A 556 -21.13 21.20 -17.79
C ARG A 556 -22.40 20.37 -17.68
N TRP A 557 -22.33 19.07 -17.95
CA TRP A 557 -23.45 18.15 -17.78
C TRP A 557 -23.93 18.10 -16.33
N LEU A 558 -23.02 17.95 -15.36
CA LEU A 558 -23.35 17.98 -13.93
C LEU A 558 -23.91 19.34 -13.47
N GLN A 559 -23.33 20.45 -13.94
CA GLN A 559 -23.80 21.81 -13.64
C GLN A 559 -25.21 22.06 -14.19
N HIS A 560 -25.54 21.51 -15.36
CA HIS A 560 -26.90 21.58 -15.89
C HIS A 560 -27.85 20.68 -15.08
N ALA A 561 -27.45 19.44 -14.79
CA ALA A 561 -28.23 18.52 -13.96
C ALA A 561 -28.50 19.09 -12.55
N ALA A 562 -27.60 19.91 -12.01
CA ALA A 562 -27.77 20.63 -10.76
C ALA A 562 -28.87 21.71 -10.81
N ARG A 563 -29.21 22.25 -11.99
CA ARG A 563 -30.22 23.32 -12.17
C ARG A 563 -31.54 22.83 -12.77
N ASP A 564 -31.52 21.73 -13.52
CA ASP A 564 -32.71 21.20 -14.19
C ASP A 564 -33.79 20.75 -13.19
N ARG A 565 -34.98 21.35 -13.25
CA ARG A 565 -36.14 21.02 -12.41
C ARG A 565 -36.58 19.56 -12.47
N HIS A 566 -36.28 18.85 -13.56
CA HIS A 566 -36.65 17.44 -13.75
C HIS A 566 -35.69 16.47 -13.06
N VAL A 567 -34.47 16.89 -12.74
CA VAL A 567 -33.48 16.07 -12.02
C VAL A 567 -33.80 16.05 -10.53
N ARG A 568 -34.09 14.86 -10.00
CA ARG A 568 -34.44 14.66 -8.57
C ARG A 568 -33.28 14.13 -7.71
N HIS A 569 -32.35 13.40 -8.31
CA HIS A 569 -31.28 12.70 -7.59
C HIS A 569 -30.04 12.58 -8.46
N ILE A 570 -28.87 12.89 -7.89
CA ILE A 570 -27.56 12.64 -8.49
C ILE A 570 -26.81 11.64 -7.62
N ALA A 571 -26.28 10.57 -8.23
CA ALA A 571 -25.44 9.59 -7.55
C ALA A 571 -24.11 9.46 -8.30
N ILE A 572 -22.98 9.53 -7.59
CA ILE A 572 -21.64 9.52 -8.20
C ILE A 572 -20.60 8.88 -7.28
N THR A 573 -19.55 8.31 -7.86
CA THR A 573 -18.39 7.80 -7.12
C THR A 573 -17.19 8.74 -7.28
N LEU A 574 -16.54 9.06 -6.17
CA LEU A 574 -15.39 9.97 -6.09
C LEU A 574 -14.17 9.17 -5.64
N TYR A 575 -13.30 8.84 -6.59
CA TYR A 575 -12.09 8.07 -6.31
C TYR A 575 -10.91 8.95 -5.89
N ARG A 576 -10.59 9.99 -6.67
CA ARG A 576 -9.52 10.96 -6.40
C ARG A 576 -10.00 12.33 -6.81
N VAL A 577 -10.14 13.22 -5.83
CA VAL A 577 -10.72 14.55 -6.04
C VAL A 577 -9.64 15.60 -5.89
N ALA A 578 -9.53 16.51 -6.86
CA ALA A 578 -8.64 17.66 -6.78
C ALA A 578 -9.15 18.66 -5.71
N GLU A 579 -8.23 19.42 -5.10
CA GLU A 579 -8.57 20.40 -4.06
C GLU A 579 -9.58 21.45 -4.56
N GLY A 580 -9.46 21.88 -5.82
CA GLY A 580 -10.42 22.76 -6.52
C GLY A 580 -11.35 22.03 -7.49
N SER A 581 -12.01 20.94 -7.07
CA SER A 581 -12.85 20.14 -7.98
C SER A 581 -14.17 20.84 -8.37
N GLU A 582 -14.31 21.16 -9.66
CA GLU A 582 -15.57 21.68 -10.22
C GLU A 582 -16.73 20.68 -10.18
N VAL A 583 -16.43 19.37 -10.20
CA VAL A 583 -17.41 18.30 -10.01
C VAL A 583 -18.06 18.43 -8.63
N CYS A 584 -17.26 18.54 -7.58
CA CYS A 584 -17.78 18.68 -6.23
C CYS A 584 -18.51 20.01 -6.01
N THR A 585 -18.05 21.10 -6.63
CA THR A 585 -18.79 22.37 -6.63
C THR A 585 -20.17 22.22 -7.26
N ALA A 586 -20.29 21.54 -8.41
CA ALA A 586 -21.58 21.29 -9.05
C ALA A 586 -22.54 20.45 -8.18
N LEU A 587 -22.00 19.47 -7.43
CA LEU A 587 -22.79 18.67 -6.49
C LEU A 587 -23.28 19.51 -5.30
N LEU A 588 -22.45 20.43 -4.78
CA LEU A 588 -22.87 21.38 -3.75
C LEU A 588 -23.99 22.29 -4.25
N ASP A 589 -23.91 22.75 -5.50
CA ASP A 589 -24.99 23.55 -6.11
C ASP A 589 -26.28 22.75 -6.28
N ALA A 590 -26.19 21.47 -6.65
CA ALA A 590 -27.35 20.59 -6.72
C ALA A 590 -28.06 20.46 -5.36
N LEU A 591 -27.29 20.31 -4.27
CA LEU A 591 -27.83 20.27 -2.90
C LEU A 591 -28.52 21.59 -2.52
N ARG A 592 -27.90 22.74 -2.82
CA ARG A 592 -28.48 24.07 -2.57
C ARG A 592 -29.80 24.25 -3.30
N LEU A 593 -29.94 23.67 -4.48
CA LEU A 593 -31.16 23.69 -5.30
C LEU A 593 -32.16 22.58 -4.94
N GLY A 594 -31.99 21.94 -3.79
CA GLY A 594 -32.96 20.98 -3.22
C GLY A 594 -32.92 19.58 -3.83
N LYS A 595 -31.87 19.23 -4.57
CA LYS A 595 -31.71 17.89 -5.15
C LYS A 595 -31.15 16.92 -4.13
N ARG A 596 -31.58 15.66 -4.21
CA ARG A 596 -30.92 14.59 -3.46
C ARG A 596 -29.56 14.34 -4.10
N VAL A 597 -28.51 14.21 -3.29
CA VAL A 597 -27.18 13.83 -3.78
C VAL A 597 -26.65 12.67 -2.94
N THR A 598 -26.24 11.59 -3.58
CA THR A 598 -25.54 10.45 -2.96
C THR A 598 -24.14 10.38 -3.52
N VAL A 599 -23.14 10.33 -2.65
CA VAL A 599 -21.74 10.31 -3.08
C VAL A 599 -21.03 9.17 -2.40
N PHE A 600 -20.38 8.31 -3.17
CA PHE A 600 -19.39 7.38 -2.61
C PHE A 600 -18.01 8.04 -2.65
N VAL A 601 -17.28 8.05 -1.53
CA VAL A 601 -15.94 8.66 -1.43
C VAL A 601 -14.92 7.63 -1.03
N GLU A 602 -13.96 7.36 -1.92
CA GLU A 602 -12.85 6.44 -1.66
C GLU A 602 -11.76 7.11 -0.82
N VAL A 603 -11.91 7.10 0.51
CA VAL A 603 -10.95 7.72 1.44
C VAL A 603 -9.66 6.93 1.61
N GLN A 604 -9.57 5.71 1.06
CA GLN A 604 -8.33 4.91 1.01
C GLN A 604 -7.56 5.12 -0.31
N ALA A 605 -7.99 6.05 -1.17
CA ALA A 605 -7.27 6.40 -2.39
C ALA A 605 -5.91 7.02 -2.04
N ARG A 606 -4.84 6.34 -2.47
CA ARG A 606 -3.46 6.70 -2.13
C ARG A 606 -3.14 8.13 -2.57
N PHE A 607 -2.60 8.93 -1.64
CA PHE A 607 -2.11 10.31 -1.78
C PHE A 607 -3.16 11.41 -1.91
N ASP A 608 -4.42 11.04 -2.08
CA ASP A 608 -5.55 11.97 -2.19
C ASP A 608 -6.46 11.91 -0.96
N GLU A 609 -6.04 11.20 0.09
CA GLU A 609 -6.89 10.90 1.25
C GLU A 609 -7.36 12.18 1.96
N ARG A 610 -6.48 13.19 2.05
CA ARG A 610 -6.83 14.49 2.65
C ARG A 610 -7.88 15.23 1.83
N SER A 611 -7.73 15.27 0.51
CA SER A 611 -8.66 15.96 -0.39
C SER A 611 -10.00 15.23 -0.44
N ASN A 612 -9.99 13.91 -0.53
CA ASN A 612 -11.19 13.09 -0.50
C ASN A 612 -11.94 13.23 0.84
N LEU A 613 -11.20 13.28 1.95
CA LEU A 613 -11.80 13.50 3.27
C LEU A 613 -12.45 14.89 3.36
N TYR A 614 -11.74 15.93 2.92
CA TYR A 614 -12.25 17.30 2.86
C TYR A 614 -13.56 17.39 2.05
N TRP A 615 -13.56 16.88 0.81
CA TRP A 615 -14.73 16.94 -0.05
C TRP A 615 -15.89 16.09 0.46
N GLY A 616 -15.61 14.92 1.01
CA GLY A 616 -16.62 14.09 1.67
C GLY A 616 -17.30 14.85 2.81
N GLU A 617 -16.52 15.53 3.67
CA GLU A 617 -17.05 16.34 4.77
C GLU A 617 -17.82 17.57 4.28
N ALA A 618 -17.34 18.25 3.25
CA ALA A 618 -18.02 19.40 2.67
C ALA A 618 -19.39 19.03 2.09
N LEU A 619 -19.47 17.92 1.36
CA LEU A 619 -20.72 17.41 0.78
C LEU A 619 -21.68 16.89 1.85
N GLU A 620 -21.18 16.16 2.86
CA GLU A 620 -21.95 15.69 4.00
C GLU A 620 -22.59 16.87 4.76
N LYS A 621 -21.79 17.91 5.06
CA LYS A 621 -22.28 19.13 5.72
C LYS A 621 -23.34 19.88 4.90
N ALA A 622 -23.27 19.80 3.58
CA ALA A 622 -24.24 20.40 2.67
C ALA A 622 -25.53 19.56 2.49
N GLY A 623 -25.62 18.38 3.14
CA GLY A 623 -26.82 17.53 3.13
C GLY A 623 -26.76 16.34 2.16
N ALA A 624 -25.61 16.03 1.56
CA ALA A 624 -25.46 14.83 0.75
C ALA A 624 -25.46 13.56 1.61
N ARG A 625 -25.98 12.46 1.05
CA ARG A 625 -25.74 11.12 1.59
C ARG A 625 -24.35 10.66 1.17
N VAL A 626 -23.37 10.81 2.06
CA VAL A 626 -21.99 10.39 1.80
C VAL A 626 -21.75 8.97 2.30
N LEU A 627 -21.28 8.10 1.41
CA LEU A 627 -20.85 6.74 1.70
C LEU A 627 -19.33 6.70 1.63
N TYR A 628 -18.67 6.42 2.74
CA TYR A 628 -17.22 6.26 2.79
C TYR A 628 -16.82 4.81 2.49
N SER A 629 -15.56 4.60 2.11
CA SER A 629 -14.99 3.28 1.82
C SER A 629 -15.34 2.22 2.85
N TYR A 630 -15.54 0.99 2.39
CA TYR A 630 -15.72 -0.17 3.24
C TYR A 630 -14.37 -0.77 3.64
N GLU A 631 -14.30 -1.42 4.79
CA GLU A 631 -13.11 -2.20 5.16
C GLU A 631 -12.94 -3.37 4.19
N ASN A 632 -11.72 -3.59 3.70
CA ASN A 632 -11.35 -4.66 2.77
C ASN A 632 -12.03 -4.64 1.39
N LEU A 633 -12.77 -3.58 1.04
CA LEU A 633 -13.34 -3.39 -0.29
C LEU A 633 -13.02 -2.00 -0.82
N LYS A 634 -12.19 -1.96 -1.85
CA LYS A 634 -11.83 -0.73 -2.56
C LYS A 634 -12.73 -0.54 -3.78
N VAL A 635 -13.39 0.60 -3.86
CA VAL A 635 -14.27 0.93 -5.00
C VAL A 635 -13.47 1.76 -6.00
N HIS A 636 -13.20 1.15 -7.16
CA HIS A 636 -12.46 1.77 -8.25
C HIS A 636 -13.33 2.07 -9.48
N CYS A 637 -14.64 1.88 -9.43
CA CYS A 637 -15.53 2.48 -10.44
C CYS A 637 -15.47 4.02 -10.35
N LYS A 638 -15.83 4.70 -11.44
CA LYS A 638 -15.89 6.16 -11.55
C LYS A 638 -17.30 6.52 -11.93
#